data_AF-A0A1H0FS22-F1
#
_entry.id   AF-A0A1H0FS22-F1
#
_cell.length_a   1.000
_cell.length_b   1.000
_cell.length_c   1.000
_cell.angle_alpha   90.00
_cell.angle_beta   90.00
_cell.angle_gamma   90.00
#
_symmetry.space_group_name_H-M   'P 1'
#
loop_
_entity.id
_entity.type
_entity.pdbx_description
1 polymer ?
#
loop_
_entity_poly.entity_id
_entity_poly.type
_entity_poly.pdbx_seq_one_letter_code
_entity_poly.pdbx_strand_id
1 'polypeptide(L)'
;MKKILSIMVAALAIAGSAEAVIVQKIYLKDGSVLSGYIQKQDDNGNLTIHSDVAEICLKSSQATISNEKNYTIGELDKNWVEWAEKNEAFEGTGNQRTLYLADVTSKSKTVAKVKIIERGELVRYLEMSPDIYTIPWKDVLAIKGEKRCKTALSGINRIFQLKSGMEFEGQYAEETDSLLTLYLNNGIRQSFKINDVIKYTFRPINPNQDIFAQSELLNIVKTKNGNETKGIIIEQNYTSAKDSENYFLVQQPSGAIQSIKVSDILETRKEENPKFDPKFDVLLKEGEVLINRQEVVMTGITEKGENSVLDSLSEKVVIKKDPQNNTRVTVEYRNANGANIEAYQVVKVNKIENKKEKKTFYGVSYRDLVNSTIRPVSVETSVNHTTKAEYIVGGQGTFALYDAKNKKAIPFIIK
;
A
#
# COMPACT_ATOMS: atom_id res chain seq x y z
N MET A 1 -18.24 -34.11 2.66
CA MET A 1 -17.03 -33.51 3.25
C MET A 1 -17.21 -32.02 3.31
N LYS A 2 -17.44 -31.44 4.49
CA LYS A 2 -17.32 -29.98 4.66
C LYS A 2 -15.82 -29.70 4.67
N LYS A 3 -15.24 -29.32 3.52
CA LYS A 3 -13.94 -28.65 3.54
C LYS A 3 -14.11 -27.49 4.53
N ILE A 4 -13.34 -27.45 5.60
CA ILE A 4 -13.12 -26.17 6.29
C ILE A 4 -12.41 -25.34 5.23
N LEU A 5 -13.18 -24.56 4.47
CA LEU A 5 -12.69 -23.71 3.41
C LEU A 5 -12.05 -22.50 4.08
N SER A 6 -10.96 -22.73 4.82
CA SER A 6 -10.19 -21.70 5.52
C SER A 6 -9.27 -20.99 4.52
N ILE A 7 -9.83 -20.45 3.44
CA ILE A 7 -9.08 -19.65 2.48
C ILE A 7 -9.08 -18.24 3.04
N MET A 8 -8.19 -18.02 3.99
CA MET A 8 -8.08 -16.77 4.71
C MET A 8 -7.40 -15.73 3.82
N VAL A 9 -8.21 -14.91 3.17
CA VAL A 9 -7.80 -13.95 2.15
C VAL A 9 -6.89 -12.85 2.70
N ALA A 10 -5.65 -12.77 2.20
CA ALA A 10 -4.83 -11.56 2.29
C ALA A 10 -4.96 -10.79 0.97
N ALA A 11 -5.28 -9.52 1.05
CA ALA A 11 -5.33 -8.55 -0.03
C ALA A 11 -4.89 -7.18 0.52
N LEU A 12 -4.29 -6.34 -0.32
CA LEU A 12 -3.64 -5.11 0.14
C LEU A 12 -4.62 -3.94 0.18
N ALA A 13 -4.49 -3.12 1.24
CA ALA A 13 -4.99 -1.76 1.30
C ALA A 13 -3.94 -0.78 0.76
N ILE A 14 -4.39 0.37 0.24
CA ILE A 14 -3.53 1.53 0.00
C ILE A 14 -3.54 2.36 1.29
N ALA A 15 -2.43 2.47 2.02
CA ALA A 15 -2.32 3.38 3.15
C ALA A 15 -1.11 4.30 2.99
N GLY A 16 -1.39 5.58 2.77
CA GLY A 16 -0.51 6.66 3.19
C GLY A 16 -0.83 7.00 4.64
N SER A 17 0.18 6.92 5.51
CA SER A 17 0.20 7.45 6.89
C SER A 17 -1.03 7.16 7.79
N ALA A 18 -0.90 6.15 8.67
CA ALA A 18 -1.72 5.92 9.87
C ALA A 18 -3.25 5.76 9.65
N GLU A 19 -3.66 5.09 8.58
CA GLU A 19 -5.06 4.87 8.20
C GLU A 19 -5.40 3.37 8.08
N ALA A 20 -6.65 3.02 8.41
CA ALA A 20 -7.32 1.71 8.42
C ALA A 20 -6.73 0.55 7.57
N VAL A 21 -6.75 -0.67 8.11
CA VAL A 21 -6.25 -1.90 7.44
C VAL A 21 -7.35 -2.55 6.61
N ILE A 22 -7.74 -1.89 5.51
CA ILE A 22 -8.76 -2.41 4.57
C ILE A 22 -8.14 -3.38 3.57
N VAL A 23 -8.01 -4.63 4.00
CA VAL A 23 -7.45 -5.72 3.18
C VAL A 23 -8.43 -6.14 2.08
N GLN A 24 -9.74 -6.10 2.36
CA GLN A 24 -10.77 -6.64 1.48
C GLN A 24 -12.13 -6.00 1.73
N LYS A 25 -13.03 -6.16 0.76
CA LYS A 25 -14.44 -5.80 0.84
C LYS A 25 -15.30 -7.06 0.81
N ILE A 26 -16.12 -7.26 1.83
CA ILE A 26 -17.07 -8.36 1.95
C ILE A 26 -18.44 -7.82 1.57
N TYR A 27 -18.95 -8.29 0.43
CA TYR A 27 -20.27 -7.94 -0.09
C TYR A 27 -21.27 -8.96 0.42
N LEU A 28 -22.35 -8.49 1.05
CA LEU A 28 -23.42 -9.33 1.57
C LEU A 28 -24.62 -9.35 0.62
N LYS A 29 -25.43 -10.41 0.70
CA LYS A 29 -26.61 -10.59 -0.15
C LYS A 29 -27.74 -9.59 0.14
N ASP A 30 -27.72 -8.95 1.31
CA ASP A 30 -28.66 -7.88 1.66
C ASP A 30 -28.24 -6.50 1.10
N GLY A 31 -27.08 -6.41 0.43
CA GLY A 31 -26.55 -5.17 -0.13
C GLY A 31 -25.53 -4.46 0.77
N SER A 32 -25.31 -4.93 2.00
CA SER A 32 -24.28 -4.38 2.88
C SER A 32 -22.87 -4.70 2.37
N VAL A 33 -21.91 -3.83 2.69
CA VAL A 33 -20.50 -3.97 2.33
C VAL A 33 -19.63 -3.67 3.55
N LEU A 34 -18.82 -4.64 3.97
CA LEU A 34 -17.87 -4.50 5.08
C LEU A 34 -16.45 -4.35 4.51
N SER A 35 -15.76 -3.27 4.86
CA SER A 35 -14.39 -2.99 4.40
C SER A 35 -13.41 -3.15 5.55
N GLY A 36 -12.53 -4.15 5.46
CA GLY A 36 -11.61 -4.53 6.53
C GLY A 36 -10.96 -5.88 6.25
N TYR A 37 -10.92 -6.78 7.24
CA TYR A 37 -10.40 -8.14 7.07
C TYR A 37 -11.20 -9.21 7.82
N ILE A 38 -11.19 -10.45 7.30
CA ILE A 38 -11.70 -11.61 8.03
C ILE A 38 -10.71 -11.97 9.12
N GLN A 39 -11.10 -11.73 10.36
CA GLN A 39 -10.33 -12.03 11.56
C GLN A 39 -10.39 -13.51 11.90
N LYS A 40 -11.53 -14.16 11.73
CA LYS A 40 -11.73 -15.57 12.09
C LYS A 40 -12.80 -16.21 11.21
N GLN A 41 -12.65 -17.51 10.97
CA GLN A 41 -13.72 -18.38 10.50
C GLN A 41 -13.92 -19.50 11.52
N ASP A 42 -15.16 -19.72 11.95
CA ASP A 42 -15.50 -20.79 12.90
C ASP A 42 -16.01 -22.07 12.20
N ASP A 43 -16.14 -23.15 12.98
CA ASP A 43 -16.61 -24.46 12.48
C ASP A 43 -18.09 -24.47 12.05
N ASN A 44 -18.85 -23.43 12.41
CA ASN A 44 -20.24 -23.24 11.99
C ASN A 44 -20.33 -22.53 10.64
N GLY A 45 -19.21 -22.09 10.08
CA GLY A 45 -19.15 -21.35 8.82
C GLY A 45 -19.47 -19.86 8.98
N ASN A 46 -19.35 -19.31 10.19
CA ASN A 46 -19.41 -17.87 10.39
C ASN A 46 -18.04 -17.24 10.18
N LEU A 47 -18.06 -16.03 9.64
CA LEU A 47 -16.91 -15.16 9.49
C LEU A 47 -16.99 -14.05 10.53
N THR A 48 -15.97 -13.89 11.35
CA THR A 48 -15.75 -12.70 12.16
C THR A 48 -14.92 -11.72 11.33
N ILE A 49 -15.46 -10.53 11.09
CA ILE A 49 -14.89 -9.50 10.24
C ILE A 49 -14.58 -8.29 11.12
N HIS A 50 -13.32 -7.90 11.16
CA HIS A 50 -12.94 -6.59 11.65
C HIS A 50 -13.11 -5.60 10.51
N SER A 51 -14.04 -4.65 10.65
CA SER A 51 -14.40 -3.70 9.60
C SER A 51 -14.00 -2.30 10.06
N ASP A 52 -13.21 -1.59 9.27
CA ASP A 52 -12.86 -0.19 9.53
C ASP A 52 -13.92 0.78 8.99
N VAL A 53 -14.58 0.38 7.89
CA VAL A 53 -15.67 1.11 7.25
C VAL A 53 -16.74 0.12 6.82
N ALA A 54 -18.01 0.41 7.11
CA ALA A 54 -19.13 -0.43 6.72
C ALA A 54 -20.24 0.39 6.07
N GLU A 55 -20.76 -0.09 4.94
CA GLU A 55 -22.04 0.35 4.40
C GLU A 55 -23.07 -0.71 4.76
N ILE A 56 -24.03 -0.38 5.62
CA ILE A 56 -25.00 -1.33 6.14
C ILE A 56 -26.36 -1.05 5.51
N CYS A 57 -27.02 -2.11 5.03
CA CYS A 57 -28.37 -2.06 4.50
C CYS A 57 -29.34 -2.81 5.42
N LEU A 58 -30.36 -2.10 5.89
CA LEU A 58 -31.43 -2.66 6.75
C LEU A 58 -32.78 -2.38 6.11
N LYS A 59 -33.78 -3.23 6.41
CA LYS A 59 -35.17 -2.84 6.16
C LYS A 59 -35.56 -1.71 7.12
N SER A 60 -36.42 -0.81 6.68
CA SER A 60 -36.93 0.30 7.52
C SER A 60 -37.51 -0.19 8.86
N SER A 61 -38.22 -1.31 8.86
CA SER A 61 -38.76 -1.96 10.07
C SER A 61 -37.71 -2.45 11.07
N GLN A 62 -36.42 -2.44 10.70
CA GLN A 62 -35.29 -2.91 11.51
C GLN A 62 -34.37 -1.78 11.96
N ALA A 63 -34.65 -0.53 11.58
CA ALA A 63 -33.78 0.61 11.83
C ALA A 63 -34.58 1.80 12.37
N THR A 64 -34.15 2.34 13.50
CA THR A 64 -34.62 3.63 14.01
C THR A 64 -33.50 4.64 13.85
N ILE A 65 -33.79 5.78 13.21
CA ILE A 65 -32.84 6.88 13.04
C ILE A 65 -33.11 7.93 14.12
N SER A 66 -32.07 8.44 14.76
CA SER A 66 -32.15 9.44 15.82
C SER A 66 -30.93 10.37 15.80
N ASN A 67 -30.91 11.38 16.67
CA ASN A 67 -29.78 12.30 16.85
C ASN A 67 -29.27 12.94 15.54
N GLU A 68 -30.19 13.30 14.64
CA GLU A 68 -29.91 13.93 13.35
C GLU A 68 -29.30 15.33 13.55
N LYS A 69 -28.04 15.54 13.13
CA LYS A 69 -27.33 16.83 13.30
C LYS A 69 -26.37 17.10 12.13
N ASN A 70 -26.24 18.38 11.79
CA ASN A 70 -25.18 18.89 10.91
C ASN A 70 -23.89 19.19 11.68
N TYR A 71 -22.77 18.67 11.19
CA TYR A 71 -21.43 18.87 11.75
C TYR A 71 -20.61 19.77 10.82
N THR A 72 -19.97 20.79 11.37
CA THR A 72 -19.02 21.63 10.64
C THR A 72 -17.71 20.89 10.38
N ILE A 73 -16.92 21.34 9.40
CA ILE A 73 -15.61 20.74 9.08
C ILE A 73 -14.70 20.61 10.31
N GLY A 74 -14.71 21.60 11.22
CA GLY A 74 -13.90 21.57 12.43
C GLY A 74 -14.37 20.59 13.51
N GLU A 75 -15.59 20.06 13.40
CA GLU A 75 -16.15 19.05 14.31
C GLU A 75 -15.98 17.61 13.80
N LEU A 76 -15.49 17.44 12.56
CA LEU A 76 -15.35 16.16 11.89
C LEU A 76 -13.91 15.64 11.97
N ASP A 77 -13.79 14.33 12.12
CA ASP A 77 -12.51 13.65 11.95
C ASP A 77 -12.07 13.71 10.48
N LYS A 78 -10.76 13.65 10.24
CA LYS A 78 -10.14 13.74 8.91
C LYS A 78 -10.83 12.83 7.89
N ASN A 79 -11.12 11.59 8.27
CA ASN A 79 -11.75 10.59 7.40
C ASN A 79 -13.13 11.04 6.91
N TRP A 80 -13.96 11.64 7.78
CA TRP A 80 -15.26 12.17 7.40
C TRP A 80 -15.14 13.35 6.44
N VAL A 81 -14.16 14.24 6.67
CA VAL A 81 -13.89 15.37 5.77
C VAL A 81 -13.47 14.86 4.40
N GLU A 82 -12.49 13.95 4.33
CA GLU A 82 -12.00 13.38 3.08
C GLU A 82 -13.10 12.62 2.32
N TRP A 83 -13.90 11.82 3.02
CA TRP A 83 -15.02 11.12 2.42
C TRP A 83 -16.06 12.11 1.88
N ALA A 84 -16.40 13.15 2.64
CA ALA A 84 -17.42 14.11 2.24
C ALA A 84 -16.97 14.97 1.04
N GLU A 85 -15.70 15.39 0.97
CA GLU A 85 -15.16 16.07 -0.21
C GLU A 85 -15.19 15.16 -1.44
N LYS A 86 -14.75 13.91 -1.30
CA LYS A 86 -14.72 12.94 -2.41
C LYS A 86 -16.10 12.61 -2.99
N ASN A 87 -17.14 12.70 -2.16
CA ASN A 87 -18.52 12.36 -2.54
C ASN A 87 -19.43 13.59 -2.70
N GLU A 88 -18.87 14.80 -2.69
CA GLU A 88 -19.64 16.06 -2.76
C GLU A 88 -20.79 16.10 -1.72
N ALA A 89 -20.56 15.53 -0.53
CA ALA A 89 -21.60 15.30 0.47
C ALA A 89 -21.77 16.47 1.47
N PHE A 90 -20.92 17.49 1.37
CA PHE A 90 -21.02 18.70 2.17
C PHE A 90 -22.14 19.61 1.64
N GLU A 91 -22.94 20.15 2.56
CA GLU A 91 -23.93 21.18 2.25
C GLU A 91 -23.40 22.56 2.63
N GLY A 92 -23.64 23.57 1.78
CA GLY A 92 -23.22 24.96 2.00
C GLY A 92 -21.94 25.36 1.24
N THR A 93 -21.36 26.52 1.58
CA THR A 93 -20.20 27.09 0.87
C THR A 93 -19.09 27.55 1.81
N GLY A 94 -17.84 27.47 1.36
CA GLY A 94 -16.67 27.94 2.09
C GLY A 94 -16.47 27.20 3.42
N ASN A 95 -16.17 27.95 4.48
CA ASN A 95 -15.92 27.39 5.82
C ASN A 95 -17.20 27.04 6.60
N GLN A 96 -18.38 27.34 6.06
CA GLN A 96 -19.68 27.02 6.68
C GLN A 96 -20.28 25.72 6.15
N ARG A 97 -19.50 24.94 5.40
CA ARG A 97 -19.91 23.63 4.91
C ARG A 97 -20.16 22.68 6.09
N THR A 98 -21.25 21.91 5.99
CA THR A 98 -21.64 20.96 7.02
C THR A 98 -21.94 19.58 6.45
N LEU A 99 -21.69 18.54 7.25
CA LEU A 99 -22.05 17.17 6.93
C LEU A 99 -23.17 16.72 7.87
N TYR A 100 -24.28 16.30 7.29
CA TYR A 100 -25.38 15.66 8.01
C TYR A 100 -24.98 14.24 8.47
N LEU A 101 -25.06 13.97 9.77
CA LEU A 101 -24.87 12.65 10.39
C LEU A 101 -26.02 12.35 11.36
N ALA A 102 -26.24 11.07 11.65
CA ALA A 102 -27.28 10.59 12.56
C ALA A 102 -26.81 9.35 13.33
N ASP A 103 -27.60 8.92 14.30
CA ASP A 103 -27.45 7.63 14.95
C ASP A 103 -28.46 6.64 14.38
N VAL A 104 -28.07 5.37 14.24
CA VAL A 104 -28.94 4.28 13.78
C VAL A 104 -28.99 3.20 14.84
N THR A 105 -30.19 2.92 15.34
CA THR A 105 -30.47 1.80 16.24
C THR A 105 -31.10 0.66 15.47
N SER A 106 -30.47 -0.51 15.54
CA SER A 106 -30.99 -1.79 15.06
C SER A 106 -31.24 -2.73 16.25
N LYS A 107 -31.79 -3.93 16.00
CA LYS A 107 -32.00 -4.94 17.06
C LYS A 107 -30.72 -5.35 17.78
N SER A 108 -29.58 -5.32 17.09
CA SER A 108 -28.30 -5.83 17.61
C SER A 108 -27.40 -4.76 18.20
N LYS A 109 -27.49 -3.51 17.71
CA LYS A 109 -26.64 -2.40 18.17
C LYS A 109 -27.21 -1.03 17.80
N THR A 110 -26.77 -0.01 18.53
CA THR A 110 -26.84 1.40 18.11
C THR A 110 -25.47 1.83 17.60
N VAL A 111 -25.43 2.42 16.41
CA VAL A 111 -24.23 3.00 15.81
C VAL A 111 -24.42 4.50 15.74
N ALA A 112 -23.49 5.24 16.35
CA ALA A 112 -23.57 6.70 16.39
C ALA A 112 -22.79 7.35 15.24
N LYS A 113 -23.15 8.59 14.89
CA LYS A 113 -22.46 9.42 13.88
C LYS A 113 -22.22 8.71 12.54
N VAL A 114 -23.28 8.13 11.98
CA VAL A 114 -23.27 7.53 10.64
C VAL A 114 -23.83 8.49 9.60
N LYS A 115 -23.41 8.34 8.35
CA LYS A 115 -24.04 9.05 7.22
C LYS A 115 -25.16 8.21 6.64
N ILE A 116 -26.39 8.71 6.69
CA ILE A 116 -27.51 8.10 5.98
C ILE A 116 -27.33 8.34 4.48
N ILE A 117 -27.29 7.27 3.69
CA ILE A 117 -27.14 7.28 2.23
C ILE A 117 -28.51 7.10 1.56
N GLU A 118 -29.36 6.23 2.11
CA GLU A 118 -30.68 5.90 1.58
C GLU A 118 -31.69 5.82 2.73
N ARG A 119 -32.88 6.41 2.53
CA ARG A 119 -34.00 6.40 3.48
C ARG A 119 -35.31 6.14 2.72
N GLY A 120 -36.03 5.10 3.12
CA GLY A 120 -37.30 4.69 2.50
C GLY A 120 -37.70 3.29 2.99
N GLU A 121 -38.06 2.39 2.08
CA GLU A 121 -38.27 0.96 2.37
C GLU A 121 -36.99 0.29 2.94
N LEU A 122 -35.84 0.76 2.47
CA LEU A 122 -34.52 0.42 2.99
C LEU A 122 -33.91 1.63 3.70
N VAL A 123 -33.11 1.35 4.72
CA VAL A 123 -32.22 2.31 5.36
C VAL A 123 -30.80 1.85 5.09
N ARG A 124 -30.04 2.67 4.37
CA ARG A 124 -28.63 2.44 4.09
C ARG A 124 -27.80 3.52 4.76
N TYR A 125 -26.79 3.12 5.51
CA TYR A 125 -25.91 4.06 6.19
C TYR A 125 -24.44 3.66 6.09
N LEU A 126 -23.57 4.67 6.12
CA LEU A 126 -22.13 4.52 6.19
C LEU A 126 -21.65 4.73 7.62
N GLU A 127 -20.95 3.73 8.12
CA GLU A 127 -20.23 3.71 9.39
C GLU A 127 -18.73 3.81 9.09
N MET A 128 -18.06 4.84 9.61
CA MET A 128 -16.61 5.07 9.45
C MET A 128 -15.81 4.77 10.73
N SER A 129 -16.43 4.10 11.69
CA SER A 129 -15.79 3.68 12.94
C SER A 129 -15.54 2.17 12.89
N PRO A 130 -14.37 1.69 13.39
CA PRO A 130 -14.10 0.27 13.43
C PRO A 130 -15.12 -0.52 14.26
N ASP A 131 -15.57 -1.67 13.75
CA ASP A 131 -16.46 -2.59 14.47
C ASP A 131 -16.24 -4.05 14.03
N ILE A 132 -16.81 -4.99 14.78
CA ILE A 132 -16.73 -6.43 14.54
C ILE A 132 -18.09 -6.98 14.15
N TYR A 133 -18.12 -7.64 12.98
CA TYR A 133 -19.32 -8.29 12.46
C TYR A 133 -19.14 -9.80 12.43
N THR A 134 -20.16 -10.55 12.84
CA THR A 134 -20.18 -12.01 12.67
C THR A 134 -21.24 -12.38 11.65
N ILE A 135 -20.80 -12.86 10.49
CA ILE A 135 -21.66 -13.10 9.33
C ILE A 135 -21.59 -14.56 8.90
N PRO A 136 -22.72 -15.26 8.73
CA PRO A 136 -22.72 -16.60 8.13
C PRO A 136 -22.23 -16.57 6.68
N TRP A 137 -21.37 -17.51 6.28
CA TRP A 137 -20.86 -17.61 4.91
C TRP A 137 -21.97 -17.60 3.85
N LYS A 138 -23.10 -18.25 4.13
CA LYS A 138 -24.26 -18.31 3.23
C LYS A 138 -24.84 -16.93 2.88
N ASP A 139 -24.59 -15.92 3.70
CA ASP A 139 -25.10 -14.55 3.52
C ASP A 139 -24.07 -13.66 2.79
N VAL A 140 -22.85 -14.17 2.59
CA VAL A 140 -21.82 -13.53 1.77
C VAL A 140 -22.14 -13.74 0.29
N LEU A 141 -22.10 -12.65 -0.48
CA LEU A 141 -22.20 -12.66 -1.94
C LEU A 141 -20.81 -12.84 -2.58
N ALA A 142 -19.84 -12.03 -2.14
CA ALA A 142 -18.46 -12.10 -2.62
C ALA A 142 -17.49 -11.43 -1.64
N ILE A 143 -16.24 -11.87 -1.63
CA ILE A 143 -15.13 -11.21 -0.94
C ILE A 143 -14.16 -10.72 -2.00
N LYS A 144 -13.90 -9.41 -2.08
CA LYS A 144 -13.04 -8.82 -3.10
C LYS A 144 -11.81 -8.17 -2.49
N GLY A 145 -10.66 -8.46 -3.08
CA GLY A 145 -9.43 -7.72 -2.81
C GLY A 145 -9.32 -6.52 -3.75
N GLU A 146 -8.78 -5.42 -3.25
CA GLU A 146 -8.48 -4.27 -4.11
C GLU A 146 -7.27 -4.58 -4.99
N LYS A 147 -7.34 -4.20 -6.27
CA LYS A 147 -6.23 -4.41 -7.18
C LYS A 147 -5.06 -3.52 -6.74
N ARG A 148 -3.89 -4.13 -6.58
CA ARG A 148 -2.65 -3.46 -6.20
C ARG A 148 -2.34 -2.37 -7.22
N CYS A 149 -1.99 -1.17 -6.75
CA CYS A 149 -1.56 -0.09 -7.63
C CYS A 149 -0.26 -0.46 -8.35
N LYS A 150 -0.05 0.07 -9.56
CA LYS A 150 1.15 -0.26 -10.37
C LYS A 150 2.46 0.16 -9.71
N THR A 151 2.40 1.13 -8.80
CA THR A 151 3.57 1.61 -8.05
C THR A 151 3.90 0.75 -6.84
N ALA A 152 3.01 -0.11 -6.35
CA ALA A 152 3.34 -0.93 -5.19
C ALA A 152 4.38 -1.99 -5.57
N LEU A 153 5.53 -1.90 -4.90
CA LEU A 153 6.64 -2.83 -5.00
C LEU A 153 6.57 -3.90 -3.92
N SER A 154 5.63 -3.83 -3.00
CA SER A 154 5.40 -4.80 -1.93
C SER A 154 4.07 -5.51 -2.09
N GLY A 155 4.00 -6.74 -1.60
CA GLY A 155 2.76 -7.48 -1.47
C GLY A 155 2.92 -8.97 -1.69
N ILE A 156 1.82 -9.69 -1.53
CA ILE A 156 1.77 -11.15 -1.69
C ILE A 156 1.00 -11.51 -2.97
N ASN A 157 1.61 -12.33 -3.81
CA ASN A 157 0.92 -13.08 -4.87
C ASN A 157 0.48 -14.44 -4.35
N ARG A 158 -0.56 -14.99 -4.98
CA ARG A 158 -0.99 -16.38 -4.81
C ARG A 158 -0.63 -17.17 -6.05
N ILE A 159 -0.23 -18.41 -5.82
CA ILE A 159 -0.08 -19.42 -6.86
C ILE A 159 -1.15 -20.47 -6.59
N PHE A 160 -2.09 -20.59 -7.52
CA PHE A 160 -3.11 -21.64 -7.47
C PHE A 160 -2.66 -22.82 -8.31
N GLN A 161 -2.47 -23.97 -7.67
CA GLN A 161 -2.25 -25.23 -8.35
C GLN A 161 -3.59 -25.93 -8.57
N LEU A 162 -3.92 -26.25 -9.81
CA LEU A 162 -5.14 -26.94 -10.17
C LEU A 162 -4.95 -28.46 -10.15
N LYS A 163 -6.06 -29.20 -10.08
CA LYS A 163 -6.08 -30.67 -10.27
C LYS A 163 -5.44 -31.14 -11.57
N SER A 164 -5.48 -30.32 -12.62
CA SER A 164 -4.83 -30.60 -13.90
C SER A 164 -3.30 -30.52 -13.85
N GLY A 165 -2.73 -30.03 -12.75
CA GLY A 165 -1.30 -29.74 -12.60
C GLY A 165 -0.90 -28.34 -13.09
N MET A 166 -1.82 -27.57 -13.71
CA MET A 166 -1.53 -26.19 -14.11
C MET A 166 -1.41 -25.28 -12.89
N GLU A 167 -0.53 -24.28 -12.99
CA GLU A 167 -0.31 -23.26 -11.97
C GLU A 167 -0.55 -21.87 -12.54
N PHE A 168 -1.18 -21.02 -11.72
CA PHE A 168 -1.43 -19.63 -12.06
C PHE A 168 -0.98 -18.73 -10.92
N GLU A 169 -0.05 -17.83 -11.19
CA GLU A 169 0.42 -16.82 -10.25
C GLU A 169 -0.27 -15.47 -10.50
N GLY A 170 -0.78 -14.86 -9.45
CA GLY A 170 -1.36 -13.53 -9.51
C GLY A 170 -1.75 -12.98 -8.15
N GLN A 171 -2.17 -11.72 -8.12
CA GLN A 171 -2.75 -11.13 -6.92
C GLN A 171 -4.15 -11.71 -6.70
N TYR A 172 -4.54 -11.95 -5.45
CA TYR A 172 -5.95 -12.24 -5.14
C TYR A 172 -6.89 -11.14 -5.63
N ALA A 173 -7.99 -11.53 -6.27
CA ALA A 173 -9.01 -10.60 -6.76
C ALA A 173 -10.36 -10.79 -6.08
N GLU A 174 -10.89 -12.01 -6.07
CA GLU A 174 -12.25 -12.27 -5.59
C GLU A 174 -12.44 -13.73 -5.19
N GLU A 175 -13.35 -13.94 -4.24
CA GLU A 175 -13.88 -15.23 -3.82
C GLU A 175 -15.40 -15.15 -3.71
N THR A 176 -16.07 -16.23 -4.12
CA THR A 176 -17.51 -16.44 -4.00
C THR A 176 -17.74 -17.83 -3.38
N ASP A 177 -18.98 -18.31 -3.34
CA ASP A 177 -19.28 -19.67 -2.88
C ASP A 177 -18.71 -20.79 -3.79
N SER A 178 -18.29 -20.44 -5.02
CA SER A 178 -17.94 -21.41 -6.05
C SER A 178 -16.65 -21.09 -6.81
N LEU A 179 -16.21 -19.83 -6.79
CA LEU A 179 -15.07 -19.35 -7.57
C LEU A 179 -14.00 -18.67 -6.72
N LEU A 180 -12.75 -18.86 -7.12
CA LEU A 180 -11.59 -18.05 -6.74
C LEU A 180 -11.07 -17.32 -7.96
N THR A 181 -10.62 -16.09 -7.79
CA THR A 181 -10.17 -15.25 -8.90
C THR A 181 -8.85 -14.57 -8.58
N LEU A 182 -7.96 -14.51 -9.58
CA LEU A 182 -6.69 -13.79 -9.55
C LEU A 182 -6.67 -12.63 -10.55
N TYR A 183 -5.98 -11.55 -10.21
CA TYR A 183 -5.42 -10.60 -11.17
C TYR A 183 -4.04 -11.11 -11.60
N LEU A 184 -3.93 -11.56 -12.84
CA LEU A 184 -2.67 -12.01 -13.44
C LEU A 184 -1.81 -10.81 -13.84
N ASN A 185 -0.50 -11.03 -13.96
CA ASN A 185 0.49 -10.00 -14.31
C ASN A 185 0.24 -9.35 -15.69
N ASN A 186 -0.33 -10.10 -16.63
CA ASN A 186 -0.72 -9.64 -17.96
C ASN A 186 -2.01 -8.80 -17.96
N GLY A 187 -2.58 -8.51 -16.79
CA GLY A 187 -3.79 -7.71 -16.62
C GLY A 187 -5.09 -8.50 -16.71
N ILE A 188 -5.05 -9.79 -17.06
CA ILE A 188 -6.23 -10.66 -17.12
C ILE A 188 -6.74 -10.94 -15.71
N ARG A 189 -8.07 -10.92 -15.54
CA ARG A 189 -8.76 -11.43 -14.36
C ARG A 189 -9.22 -12.85 -14.65
N GLN A 190 -8.65 -13.84 -13.97
CA GLN A 190 -8.89 -15.26 -14.23
C GLN A 190 -9.58 -15.93 -13.04
N SER A 191 -10.70 -16.59 -13.30
CA SER A 191 -11.48 -17.31 -12.29
C SER A 191 -11.31 -18.83 -12.42
N PHE A 192 -11.36 -19.51 -11.27
CA PHE A 192 -11.20 -20.95 -11.10
C PHE A 192 -12.29 -21.48 -10.18
N LYS A 193 -12.80 -22.69 -10.42
CA LYS A 193 -13.68 -23.35 -9.46
C LYS A 193 -12.88 -23.67 -8.20
N ILE A 194 -13.43 -23.35 -7.02
CA ILE A 194 -12.79 -23.64 -5.73
C ILE A 194 -12.36 -25.10 -5.62
N ASN A 195 -13.21 -26.01 -6.10
CA ASN A 195 -12.94 -27.44 -6.02
C ASN A 195 -11.85 -27.94 -6.98
N ASP A 196 -11.42 -27.12 -7.93
CA ASP A 196 -10.34 -27.46 -8.85
C ASP A 196 -8.99 -26.97 -8.35
N VAL A 197 -8.96 -26.00 -7.43
CA VAL A 197 -7.74 -25.54 -6.76
C VAL A 197 -7.41 -26.47 -5.59
N ILE A 198 -6.23 -27.10 -5.65
CA ILE A 198 -5.77 -28.10 -4.67
C ILE A 198 -4.56 -27.64 -3.87
N LYS A 199 -3.94 -26.51 -4.22
CA LYS A 199 -2.89 -25.89 -3.42
C LYS A 199 -2.88 -24.38 -3.62
N TYR A 200 -2.56 -23.69 -2.53
CA TYR A 200 -2.36 -22.24 -2.47
C TYR A 200 -0.92 -22.02 -1.99
N THR A 201 -0.11 -21.32 -2.78
CA THR A 201 1.20 -20.83 -2.31
C THR A 201 1.15 -19.31 -2.26
N PHE A 202 1.72 -18.72 -1.22
CA PHE A 202 1.76 -17.29 -0.99
C PHE A 202 3.20 -16.80 -1.15
N ARG A 203 3.44 -15.96 -2.14
CA ARG A 203 4.79 -15.52 -2.55
C ARG A 203 4.92 -14.01 -2.44
N PRO A 204 5.96 -13.48 -1.76
CA PRO A 204 6.25 -12.05 -1.81
C PRO A 204 6.62 -11.63 -3.23
N ILE A 205 6.12 -10.46 -3.67
CA ILE A 205 6.47 -9.94 -4.99
C ILE A 205 7.87 -9.32 -5.04
N ASN A 206 8.36 -8.83 -3.89
CA ASN A 206 9.71 -8.31 -3.77
C ASN A 206 10.61 -9.32 -3.06
N PRO A 207 11.52 -10.01 -3.78
CA PRO A 207 12.42 -10.98 -3.16
C PRO A 207 13.48 -10.33 -2.26
N ASN A 208 13.72 -9.02 -2.40
CA ASN A 208 14.69 -8.26 -1.60
C ASN A 208 14.07 -7.65 -0.34
N GLN A 209 12.80 -7.94 -0.08
CA GLN A 209 12.09 -7.48 1.11
C GLN A 209 11.57 -8.68 1.89
N ASP A 210 11.71 -8.61 3.22
CA ASP A 210 11.17 -9.61 4.13
C ASP A 210 9.65 -9.82 3.90
N ILE A 211 9.17 -11.06 3.95
CA ILE A 211 7.75 -11.40 3.71
C ILE A 211 6.82 -10.75 4.74
N PHE A 212 7.27 -10.60 6.00
CA PHE A 212 6.53 -9.91 7.04
C PHE A 212 6.43 -8.42 6.78
N ALA A 213 7.35 -7.82 6.02
CA ALA A 213 7.21 -6.43 5.59
C ALA A 213 6.23 -6.26 4.42
N GLN A 214 5.79 -7.36 3.79
CA GLN A 214 4.91 -7.36 2.62
C GLN A 214 3.49 -7.90 2.88
N SER A 215 3.22 -8.39 4.09
CA SER A 215 1.91 -8.91 4.49
C SER A 215 1.29 -8.02 5.57
N GLU A 216 0.11 -7.48 5.31
CA GLU A 216 -0.65 -6.64 6.25
C GLU A 216 -1.06 -7.38 7.51
N LEU A 217 -1.27 -8.69 7.40
CA LEU A 217 -1.82 -9.50 8.47
C LEU A 217 -0.88 -10.65 8.80
N LEU A 218 -0.87 -11.02 10.08
CA LEU A 218 -0.30 -12.26 10.57
C LEU A 218 -1.40 -13.32 10.67
N ASN A 219 -1.05 -14.56 10.35
CA ASN A 219 -1.90 -15.72 10.61
C ASN A 219 -1.58 -16.29 11.99
N ILE A 220 -2.63 -16.70 12.70
CA ILE A 220 -2.54 -17.52 13.91
C ILE A 220 -3.30 -18.80 13.65
N VAL A 221 -2.58 -19.93 13.62
CA VAL A 221 -3.17 -21.26 13.45
C VAL A 221 -3.19 -21.94 14.81
N LYS A 222 -4.39 -22.22 15.31
CA LYS A 222 -4.57 -22.93 16.58
C LYS A 222 -4.93 -24.38 16.30
N THR A 223 -4.23 -25.30 16.95
CA THR A 223 -4.49 -26.74 16.84
C THR A 223 -5.39 -27.24 17.95
N LYS A 224 -6.01 -28.42 17.76
CA LYS A 224 -6.95 -29.05 18.71
C LYS A 224 -6.34 -29.35 20.08
N ASN A 225 -5.02 -29.50 20.16
CA ASN A 225 -4.28 -29.66 21.42
C ASN A 225 -3.97 -28.32 22.14
N GLY A 226 -4.41 -27.19 21.59
CA GLY A 226 -4.26 -25.86 22.19
C GLY A 226 -3.02 -25.08 21.77
N ASN A 227 -2.10 -25.66 21.00
CA ASN A 227 -0.92 -24.93 20.51
C ASN A 227 -1.32 -23.87 19.47
N GLU A 228 -0.61 -22.74 19.47
CA GLU A 228 -0.79 -21.68 18.49
C GLU A 228 0.52 -21.39 17.76
N THR A 229 0.45 -21.37 16.42
CA THR A 229 1.56 -20.95 15.57
C THR A 229 1.20 -19.62 14.92
N LYS A 230 2.02 -18.59 15.18
CA LYS A 230 1.87 -17.25 14.62
C LYS A 230 2.92 -16.97 13.55
N GLY A 231 2.51 -16.50 12.38
CA GLY A 231 3.39 -16.25 11.26
C GLY A 231 2.65 -15.91 9.97
N ILE A 232 3.30 -16.10 8.82
CA ILE A 232 2.65 -16.00 7.49
C ILE A 232 2.41 -17.42 6.98
N ILE A 233 1.17 -17.76 6.61
CA ILE A 233 0.90 -18.98 5.86
C ILE A 233 1.50 -18.81 4.46
N ILE A 234 2.52 -19.61 4.14
CA ILE A 234 3.19 -19.60 2.83
C ILE A 234 2.66 -20.70 1.89
N GLU A 235 2.02 -21.73 2.45
CA GLU A 235 1.36 -22.78 1.66
C GLU A 235 0.15 -23.36 2.39
N GLN A 236 -0.90 -23.66 1.63
CA GLN A 236 -2.01 -24.53 2.03
C GLN A 236 -2.16 -25.65 1.00
N ASN A 237 -1.94 -26.88 1.42
CA ASN A 237 -2.00 -28.07 0.58
C ASN A 237 -3.29 -28.86 0.85
N TYR A 238 -4.06 -29.08 -0.22
CA TYR A 238 -5.31 -29.86 -0.26
C TYR A 238 -5.27 -30.90 -1.38
N THR A 239 -4.08 -31.43 -1.68
CA THR A 239 -3.85 -32.38 -2.78
C THR A 239 -4.45 -33.76 -2.48
N SER A 240 -4.61 -34.12 -1.20
CA SER A 240 -5.26 -35.35 -0.78
C SER A 240 -6.74 -35.14 -0.43
N ALA A 241 -7.54 -36.18 -0.64
CA ALA A 241 -8.92 -36.25 -0.14
C ALA A 241 -8.99 -36.44 1.39
N LYS A 242 -7.89 -36.83 2.05
CA LYS A 242 -7.82 -37.01 3.50
C LYS A 242 -7.15 -35.82 4.16
N ASP A 243 -7.86 -35.16 5.08
CA ASP A 243 -7.33 -33.98 5.79
C ASP A 243 -6.08 -34.27 6.63
N SER A 244 -5.83 -35.53 7.00
CA SER A 244 -4.62 -35.97 7.70
C SER A 244 -3.34 -35.96 6.84
N GLU A 245 -3.51 -35.87 5.52
CA GLU A 245 -2.43 -35.81 4.53
C GLU A 245 -2.26 -34.38 3.96
N ASN A 246 -3.22 -33.49 4.28
CA ASN A 246 -3.22 -32.07 3.92
C ASN A 246 -2.55 -31.24 5.03
N TYR A 247 -1.96 -30.10 4.67
CA TYR A 247 -1.19 -29.30 5.64
C TYR A 247 -1.12 -27.82 5.27
N PHE A 248 -0.86 -26.99 6.28
CA PHE A 248 -0.45 -25.59 6.16
C PHE A 248 1.04 -25.46 6.48
N LEU A 249 1.77 -24.66 5.72
CA LEU A 249 3.12 -24.22 6.08
C LEU A 249 3.06 -22.79 6.58
N VAL A 250 3.51 -22.57 7.81
CA VAL A 250 3.56 -21.26 8.45
C VAL A 250 5.01 -20.85 8.65
N GLN A 251 5.44 -19.77 8.00
CA GLN A 251 6.73 -19.14 8.24
C GLN A 251 6.62 -18.22 9.46
N GLN A 252 7.46 -18.45 10.46
CA GLN A 252 7.52 -17.67 11.70
C GLN A 252 8.53 -16.52 11.59
N PRO A 253 8.45 -15.48 12.45
CA PRO A 253 9.38 -14.35 12.41
C PRO A 253 10.86 -14.70 12.55
N SER A 254 11.18 -15.87 13.12
CA SER A 254 12.54 -16.41 13.20
C SER A 254 13.08 -16.97 11.89
N GLY A 255 12.23 -17.06 10.86
CA GLY A 255 12.51 -17.77 9.60
C GLY A 255 12.18 -19.26 9.63
N ALA A 256 11.84 -19.82 10.80
CA ALA A 256 11.43 -21.22 10.91
C ALA A 256 10.10 -21.47 10.19
N ILE A 257 10.01 -22.59 9.45
CA ILE A 257 8.77 -23.02 8.80
C ILE A 257 8.18 -24.19 9.59
N GLN A 258 6.94 -24.05 10.02
CA GLN A 258 6.19 -25.10 10.71
C GLN A 258 5.11 -25.66 9.80
N SER A 259 5.07 -27.00 9.67
CA SER A 259 4.00 -27.72 9.00
C SER A 259 2.93 -28.12 10.03
N ILE A 260 1.66 -27.84 9.71
CA ILE A 260 0.50 -28.12 10.56
C ILE A 260 -0.51 -28.89 9.72
N LYS A 261 -0.87 -30.10 10.14
CA LYS A 261 -1.87 -30.89 9.40
C LYS A 261 -3.24 -30.24 9.47
N VAL A 262 -3.98 -30.26 8.37
CA VAL A 262 -5.36 -29.72 8.34
C VAL A 262 -6.26 -30.44 9.34
N SER A 263 -6.08 -31.76 9.52
CA SER A 263 -6.82 -32.54 10.52
C SER A 263 -6.66 -32.04 11.96
N ASP A 264 -5.56 -31.34 12.26
CA ASP A 264 -5.19 -30.93 13.62
C ASP A 264 -5.58 -29.48 13.89
N ILE A 265 -5.96 -28.71 12.86
CA ILE A 265 -6.39 -27.31 12.98
C ILE A 265 -7.76 -27.27 13.67
N LEU A 266 -7.87 -26.42 14.69
CA LEU A 266 -9.11 -26.07 15.35
C LEU A 266 -9.66 -24.75 14.80
N GLU A 267 -8.81 -23.74 14.68
CA GLU A 267 -9.21 -22.44 14.12
C GLU A 267 -8.03 -21.75 13.46
N THR A 268 -8.37 -20.85 12.53
CA THR A 268 -7.42 -19.88 11.99
C THR A 268 -7.91 -18.48 12.32
N ARG A 269 -6.97 -17.61 12.68
CA ARG A 269 -7.22 -16.20 12.98
C ARG A 269 -6.24 -15.31 12.23
N LYS A 270 -6.61 -14.03 12.13
CA LYS A 270 -5.74 -12.96 11.66
C LYS A 270 -5.71 -11.81 12.64
N GLU A 271 -4.59 -11.11 12.61
CA GLU A 271 -4.40 -9.83 13.27
C GLU A 271 -3.47 -8.97 12.42
N GLU A 272 -3.49 -7.67 12.68
CA GLU A 272 -2.61 -6.72 12.01
C GLU A 272 -1.14 -7.03 12.27
N ASN A 273 -0.33 -6.85 11.22
CA ASN A 273 1.09 -7.09 11.27
C ASN A 273 1.85 -5.77 11.53
N PRO A 274 2.44 -5.58 12.72
CA PRO A 274 3.18 -4.35 13.04
C PRO A 274 4.48 -4.20 12.23
N LYS A 275 4.92 -5.24 11.50
CA LYS A 275 6.09 -5.18 10.62
C LYS A 275 5.76 -4.79 9.18
N PHE A 276 4.48 -4.62 8.83
CA PHE A 276 4.08 -4.26 7.48
C PHE A 276 4.69 -2.90 7.09
N ASP A 277 5.48 -2.89 6.01
CA ASP A 277 6.24 -1.73 5.52
C ASP A 277 6.17 -1.69 3.99
N PRO A 278 5.04 -1.25 3.40
CA PRO A 278 4.86 -1.30 1.96
C PRO A 278 5.78 -0.31 1.25
N LYS A 279 6.47 -0.79 0.22
CA LYS A 279 7.30 0.01 -0.68
C LYS A 279 6.49 0.42 -1.90
N PHE A 280 6.64 1.68 -2.27
CA PHE A 280 6.04 2.24 -3.48
C PHE A 280 7.10 2.88 -4.36
N ASP A 281 6.85 2.78 -5.64
CA ASP A 281 7.59 3.39 -6.72
C ASP A 281 6.96 4.74 -7.13
N VAL A 282 7.62 5.45 -8.03
CA VAL A 282 7.01 6.47 -8.88
C VAL A 282 7.18 6.05 -10.34
N LEU A 283 6.15 6.26 -11.13
CA LEU A 283 6.19 6.00 -12.56
C LEU A 283 6.75 7.22 -13.27
N LEU A 284 7.97 7.10 -13.78
CA LEU A 284 8.64 8.13 -14.57
C LEU A 284 8.62 7.79 -16.06
N LYS A 285 8.52 8.81 -16.90
CA LYS A 285 8.84 8.72 -18.32
C LYS A 285 10.36 8.78 -18.51
N GLU A 286 10.82 8.32 -19.67
CA GLU A 286 12.25 8.39 -20.00
C GLU A 286 12.76 9.83 -19.91
N GLY A 287 13.88 10.02 -19.22
CA GLY A 287 14.51 11.32 -18.99
C GLY A 287 13.94 12.13 -17.82
N GLU A 288 12.82 11.71 -17.22
CA GLU A 288 12.29 12.37 -16.01
C GLU A 288 13.16 12.02 -14.79
N VAL A 289 13.32 13.02 -13.93
CA VAL A 289 14.09 12.94 -12.68
C VAL A 289 13.26 13.61 -11.59
N LEU A 290 13.28 13.04 -10.39
CA LEU A 290 12.76 13.63 -9.17
C LEU A 290 13.85 13.69 -8.12
N ILE A 291 13.75 14.68 -7.23
CA ILE A 291 14.55 14.74 -6.01
C ILE A 291 13.58 14.75 -4.82
N ASN A 292 13.68 13.75 -3.95
CA ASN A 292 12.78 13.53 -2.81
C ASN A 292 11.29 13.62 -3.22
N ARG A 293 10.92 12.92 -4.32
CA ARG A 293 9.57 12.92 -4.92
C ARG A 293 9.09 14.29 -5.45
N GLN A 294 9.96 15.29 -5.55
CA GLN A 294 9.62 16.59 -6.14
C GLN A 294 10.10 16.65 -7.58
N GLU A 295 9.26 17.20 -8.46
CA GLU A 295 9.62 17.49 -9.85
C GLU A 295 10.77 18.50 -9.90
N VAL A 296 11.65 18.30 -10.88
CA VAL A 296 12.85 19.11 -11.02
C VAL A 296 13.05 19.56 -12.46
N VAL A 297 13.76 20.68 -12.62
CA VAL A 297 14.13 21.21 -13.92
C VAL A 297 15.65 21.14 -14.06
N MET A 298 16.10 20.58 -15.19
CA MET A 298 17.51 20.60 -15.57
C MET A 298 17.90 22.01 -16.05
N THR A 299 19.00 22.54 -15.53
CA THR A 299 19.68 23.73 -16.07
C THR A 299 20.89 23.32 -16.90
N GLY A 300 21.23 24.12 -17.90
CA GLY A 300 22.49 24.01 -18.61
C GLY A 300 23.68 24.40 -17.73
N ILE A 301 24.87 23.98 -18.18
CA ILE A 301 26.14 24.28 -17.55
C ILE A 301 27.04 24.96 -18.56
N THR A 302 27.54 26.15 -18.19
CA THR A 302 28.46 26.95 -18.99
C THR A 302 29.84 26.98 -18.34
N GLU A 303 30.88 26.74 -19.13
CA GLU A 303 32.27 26.82 -18.65
C GLU A 303 32.75 28.28 -18.58
N LYS A 304 33.28 28.69 -17.41
CA LYS A 304 33.89 30.00 -17.18
C LYS A 304 35.24 29.85 -16.46
N GLY A 305 36.32 29.82 -17.24
CA GLY A 305 37.66 29.57 -16.72
C GLY A 305 37.77 28.12 -16.22
N GLU A 306 38.16 27.94 -14.96
CA GLU A 306 38.26 26.61 -14.32
C GLU A 306 36.95 26.15 -13.64
N ASN A 307 35.84 26.86 -13.88
CA ASN A 307 34.56 26.61 -13.23
C ASN A 307 33.46 26.23 -14.21
N SER A 308 32.74 25.17 -13.88
CA SER A 308 31.46 24.81 -14.49
C SER A 308 30.34 25.56 -13.76
N VAL A 309 29.67 26.49 -14.44
CA VAL A 309 28.67 27.40 -13.88
C VAL A 309 27.27 26.97 -14.29
N LEU A 310 26.33 26.95 -13.34
CA LEU A 310 24.91 26.70 -13.60
C LEU A 310 24.28 27.91 -14.27
N ASP A 311 23.54 27.70 -15.35
CA ASP A 311 22.85 28.79 -16.06
C ASP A 311 21.71 29.42 -15.25
N SER A 312 21.04 28.64 -14.39
CA SER A 312 19.97 29.11 -13.50
C SER A 312 19.93 28.38 -12.15
N LEU A 313 19.42 29.09 -11.13
CA LEU A 313 19.03 28.57 -9.81
C LEU A 313 17.57 28.90 -9.45
N SER A 314 16.74 29.35 -10.40
CA SER A 314 15.36 29.75 -10.12
C SER A 314 14.51 28.55 -9.68
N GLU A 315 14.53 27.49 -10.48
CA GLU A 315 13.74 26.26 -10.30
C GLU A 315 14.52 25.21 -9.50
N LYS A 316 14.61 25.40 -8.18
CA LYS A 316 15.36 24.52 -7.28
C LYS A 316 14.47 23.87 -6.23
N VAL A 317 14.72 22.59 -6.00
CA VAL A 317 14.10 21.84 -4.89
C VAL A 317 14.72 22.27 -3.57
N VAL A 318 13.90 22.37 -2.53
CA VAL A 318 14.34 22.71 -1.18
C VAL A 318 14.08 21.53 -0.26
N ILE A 319 15.16 20.96 0.26
CA ILE A 319 15.18 19.81 1.15
C ILE A 319 15.45 20.31 2.57
N LYS A 320 14.63 19.87 3.52
CA LYS A 320 14.85 20.14 4.94
C LYS A 320 16.03 19.31 5.44
N LYS A 321 16.99 19.97 6.10
CA LYS A 321 18.14 19.32 6.71
C LYS A 321 17.67 18.36 7.82
N ASP A 322 18.27 17.17 7.87
CA ASP A 322 18.19 16.32 9.06
C ASP A 322 18.93 17.02 10.22
N PRO A 323 18.27 17.31 11.36
CA PRO A 323 18.88 18.03 12.46
C PRO A 323 19.90 17.19 13.24
N GLN A 324 19.81 15.85 13.19
CA GLN A 324 20.66 14.95 13.97
C GLN A 324 21.70 14.22 13.11
N ASN A 325 21.48 14.09 11.81
CA ASN A 325 22.33 13.34 10.90
C ASN A 325 22.66 14.10 9.61
N ASN A 326 23.49 13.48 8.76
CA ASN A 326 23.60 13.91 7.37
C ASN A 326 22.25 13.75 6.65
N THR A 327 21.95 14.66 5.73
CA THR A 327 20.65 14.69 5.04
C THR A 327 20.62 13.64 3.95
N ARG A 328 19.63 12.75 3.99
CA ARG A 328 19.37 11.79 2.92
C ARG A 328 18.70 12.49 1.74
N VAL A 329 19.32 12.41 0.58
CA VAL A 329 18.77 12.88 -0.69
C VAL A 329 18.47 11.68 -1.55
N THR A 330 17.23 11.54 -1.98
CA THR A 330 16.74 10.49 -2.87
C THR A 330 16.58 11.08 -4.26
N VAL A 331 17.23 10.48 -5.24
CA VAL A 331 17.07 10.83 -6.65
C VAL A 331 16.42 9.66 -7.35
N GLU A 332 15.32 9.92 -8.03
CA GLU A 332 14.55 8.91 -8.76
C GLU A 332 14.50 9.31 -10.22
N TYR A 333 14.90 8.43 -11.11
CA TYR A 333 15.00 8.74 -12.53
C TYR A 333 14.73 7.52 -13.40
N ARG A 334 14.29 7.76 -14.63
CA ARG A 334 14.20 6.71 -15.65
C ARG A 334 15.13 7.02 -16.81
N ASN A 335 16.09 6.13 -17.02
CA ASN A 335 17.00 6.24 -18.15
C ASN A 335 16.28 5.97 -19.47
N ALA A 336 16.71 6.64 -20.53
CA ALA A 336 16.38 6.23 -21.89
C ALA A 336 17.04 4.88 -22.19
N ASN A 337 16.35 4.00 -22.93
CA ASN A 337 16.81 2.65 -23.22
C ASN A 337 18.25 2.63 -23.77
N GLY A 338 19.12 1.79 -23.18
CA GLY A 338 20.50 1.60 -23.60
C GLY A 338 21.50 2.66 -23.10
N ALA A 339 21.05 3.65 -22.34
CA ALA A 339 21.94 4.63 -21.73
C ALA A 339 22.63 4.03 -20.49
N ASN A 340 23.87 3.57 -20.67
CA ASN A 340 24.77 3.25 -19.55
C ASN A 340 25.23 4.59 -18.94
N ILE A 341 24.39 5.17 -18.08
CA ILE A 341 24.68 6.43 -17.41
C ILE A 341 25.23 6.06 -16.02
N GLU A 342 26.47 6.47 -15.75
CA GLU A 342 26.97 6.52 -14.37
C GLU A 342 25.93 7.26 -13.53
N ALA A 343 25.58 6.72 -12.36
CA ALA A 343 24.63 7.38 -11.49
C ALA A 343 25.04 8.86 -11.30
N TYR A 344 24.06 9.75 -11.37
CA TYR A 344 24.27 11.18 -11.19
C TYR A 344 25.19 11.46 -9.98
N GLN A 345 26.04 12.48 -10.08
CA GLN A 345 26.92 12.83 -8.97
C GLN A 345 26.38 14.07 -8.27
N VAL A 346 26.31 14.05 -6.93
CA VAL A 346 25.95 15.24 -6.17
C VAL A 346 27.21 16.06 -5.90
N VAL A 347 27.18 17.34 -6.25
CA VAL A 347 28.28 18.28 -5.98
C VAL A 347 27.78 19.48 -5.19
N LYS A 348 28.64 20.02 -4.31
CA LYS A 348 28.37 21.28 -3.63
C LYS A 348 28.63 22.44 -4.58
N VAL A 349 27.67 23.35 -4.67
CA VAL A 349 27.72 24.52 -5.55
C VAL A 349 28.15 25.73 -4.74
N ASN A 350 29.17 26.42 -5.22
CA ASN A 350 29.74 27.59 -4.57
C ASN A 350 29.27 28.88 -5.25
N LYS A 351 29.08 29.93 -4.44
CA LYS A 351 28.87 31.29 -4.94
C LYS A 351 30.22 31.85 -5.41
N ILE A 352 30.32 32.21 -6.68
CA ILE A 352 31.53 32.71 -7.33
C ILE A 352 31.30 34.17 -7.75
N GLU A 353 32.13 35.08 -7.26
CA GLU A 353 32.07 36.49 -7.62
C GLU A 353 33.05 36.81 -8.74
N ASN A 354 32.53 37.16 -9.92
CA ASN A 354 33.36 37.67 -11.01
C ASN A 354 33.50 39.18 -10.87
N LYS A 355 34.65 39.62 -10.35
CA LYS A 355 34.97 41.04 -10.15
C LYS A 355 35.02 41.86 -11.44
N LYS A 356 35.34 41.23 -12.59
CA LYS A 356 35.40 41.91 -13.90
C LYS A 356 34.01 42.19 -14.45
N GLU A 357 33.10 41.23 -14.34
CA GLU A 357 31.72 41.37 -14.84
C GLU A 357 30.76 41.97 -13.79
N LYS A 358 31.22 42.18 -12.55
CA LYS A 358 30.39 42.53 -11.38
C LYS A 358 29.16 41.62 -11.23
N LYS A 359 29.31 40.35 -11.59
CA LYS A 359 28.25 39.34 -11.56
C LYS A 359 28.61 38.23 -10.59
N THR A 360 27.60 37.73 -9.90
CA THR A 360 27.69 36.51 -9.11
C THR A 360 27.20 35.34 -9.95
N PHE A 361 27.96 34.26 -9.92
CA PHE A 361 27.61 32.98 -10.53
C PHE A 361 27.57 31.90 -9.47
N TYR A 362 26.90 30.79 -9.77
CA TYR A 362 26.89 29.61 -8.92
C TYR A 362 27.46 28.45 -9.72
N GLY A 363 28.54 27.86 -9.23
CA GLY A 363 29.27 26.85 -9.98
C GLY A 363 30.16 26.01 -9.10
N VAL A 364 30.86 25.09 -9.75
CA VAL A 364 31.79 24.14 -9.15
C VAL A 364 33.11 24.20 -9.91
N SER A 365 34.23 24.15 -9.21
CA SER A 365 35.54 24.08 -9.87
C SER A 365 35.81 22.66 -10.36
N TYR A 366 36.67 22.50 -11.37
CA TYR A 366 37.09 21.17 -11.82
C TYR A 366 37.72 20.35 -10.68
N ARG A 367 38.44 21.00 -9.76
CA ARG A 367 39.01 20.37 -8.58
C ARG A 367 37.94 19.80 -7.64
N ASP A 368 36.83 20.51 -7.46
CA ASP A 368 35.71 20.07 -6.61
C ASP A 368 34.93 18.93 -7.27
N LEU A 369 34.75 18.96 -8.60
CA LEU A 369 34.17 17.87 -9.38
C LEU A 369 34.96 16.56 -9.25
N VAL A 370 36.28 16.62 -9.07
CA VAL A 370 37.10 15.39 -8.92
C VAL A 370 37.16 14.94 -7.45
N ASN A 371 37.29 15.88 -6.51
CA ASN A 371 37.65 15.55 -5.12
C ASN A 371 36.48 15.61 -4.13
N SER A 372 35.32 16.14 -4.51
CA SER A 372 34.23 16.43 -3.57
C SER A 372 32.85 16.02 -4.07
N THR A 373 32.79 15.19 -5.13
CA THR A 373 31.55 14.54 -5.57
C THR A 373 31.08 13.52 -4.53
N ILE A 374 29.80 13.61 -4.21
CA ILE A 374 29.08 12.65 -3.37
C ILE A 374 28.45 11.62 -4.32
N ARG A 375 28.92 10.37 -4.20
CA ARG A 375 28.37 9.22 -4.93
C ARG A 375 27.18 8.63 -4.17
N PRO A 376 26.26 7.93 -4.86
CA PRO A 376 25.15 7.29 -4.17
C PRO A 376 25.66 6.17 -3.25
N VAL A 377 25.05 6.05 -2.08
CA VAL A 377 25.28 4.95 -1.13
C VAL A 377 24.45 3.70 -1.48
N SER A 378 23.38 3.86 -2.25
CA SER A 378 22.56 2.78 -2.78
C SER A 378 21.99 3.17 -4.13
N VAL A 379 21.87 2.19 -5.03
CA VAL A 379 21.22 2.34 -6.34
C VAL A 379 20.42 1.06 -6.59
N GLU A 380 19.13 1.19 -6.81
CA GLU A 380 18.23 0.07 -7.14
C GLU A 380 17.33 0.48 -8.30
N THR A 381 17.06 -0.44 -9.23
CA THR A 381 16.09 -0.22 -10.31
C THR A 381 14.91 -1.14 -10.10
N SER A 382 13.71 -0.56 -10.06
CA SER A 382 12.47 -1.28 -9.84
C SER A 382 12.01 -2.04 -11.10
N VAL A 383 11.00 -2.90 -10.93
CA VAL A 383 10.31 -3.56 -12.04
C VAL A 383 9.59 -2.60 -13.00
N ASN A 384 9.35 -1.35 -12.60
CA ASN A 384 8.79 -0.31 -13.47
C ASN A 384 9.88 0.50 -14.21
N HIS A 385 11.14 0.08 -14.11
CA HIS A 385 12.30 0.74 -14.71
C HIS A 385 12.63 2.12 -14.15
N THR A 386 12.15 2.43 -12.93
CA THR A 386 12.57 3.61 -12.18
C THR A 386 13.79 3.25 -11.35
N THR A 387 14.88 4.00 -11.53
CA THR A 387 16.10 3.87 -10.71
C THR A 387 16.02 4.85 -9.55
N LYS A 388 16.15 4.33 -8.33
CA LYS A 388 16.30 5.11 -7.10
C LYS A 388 17.76 5.09 -6.65
N ALA A 389 18.37 6.26 -6.51
CA ALA A 389 19.70 6.45 -5.98
C ALA A 389 19.64 7.28 -4.69
N GLU A 390 20.22 6.79 -3.60
CA GLU A 390 20.27 7.51 -2.33
C GLU A 390 21.66 8.10 -2.08
N TYR A 391 21.71 9.36 -1.64
CA TYR A 391 22.92 10.09 -1.32
C TYR A 391 22.86 10.56 0.14
N ILE A 392 24.01 10.60 0.80
CA ILE A 392 24.15 11.13 2.15
C ILE A 392 24.92 12.45 2.04
N VAL A 393 24.20 13.56 2.18
CA VAL A 393 24.76 14.91 1.98
C VAL A 393 24.96 15.60 3.32
N GLY A 394 26.21 16.00 3.58
CA GLY A 394 26.59 16.72 4.79
C GLY A 394 26.40 18.23 4.67
N GLY A 395 25.96 18.85 5.77
CA GLY A 395 25.88 20.32 5.88
C GLY A 395 24.59 20.94 5.31
N GLN A 396 24.61 22.26 5.16
CA GLN A 396 23.58 23.06 4.48
C GLN A 396 24.24 23.76 3.29
N GLY A 397 23.44 24.16 2.30
CA GLY A 397 23.93 24.92 1.16
C GLY A 397 23.21 24.58 -0.14
N THR A 398 23.77 25.10 -1.23
CA THR A 398 23.33 24.79 -2.60
C THR A 398 24.14 23.62 -3.12
N PHE A 399 23.45 22.68 -3.74
CA PHE A 399 24.00 21.48 -4.36
C PHE A 399 23.45 21.34 -5.76
N ALA A 400 24.11 20.53 -6.57
CA ALA A 400 23.65 20.17 -7.89
C ALA A 400 23.81 18.67 -8.11
N LEU A 401 22.79 18.07 -8.71
CA LEU A 401 22.88 16.76 -9.32
C LEU A 401 23.48 16.93 -10.71
N TYR A 402 24.73 16.53 -10.90
CA TYR A 402 25.52 16.81 -12.10
C TYR A 402 25.46 15.66 -13.10
N ASP A 403 25.11 15.98 -14.35
CA ASP A 403 25.20 15.11 -15.52
C ASP A 403 26.36 15.60 -16.40
N ALA A 404 27.54 15.00 -16.15
CA ALA A 404 28.77 15.33 -16.86
C ALA A 404 28.66 15.08 -18.36
N LYS A 405 27.92 14.05 -18.76
CA LYS A 405 27.81 13.61 -20.15
C LYS A 405 27.03 14.63 -20.97
N ASN A 406 25.92 15.13 -20.43
CA ASN A 406 25.04 16.05 -21.14
C ASN A 406 25.29 17.52 -20.79
N LYS A 407 26.27 17.83 -19.93
CA LYS A 407 26.56 19.19 -19.43
C LYS A 407 25.33 19.88 -18.85
N LYS A 408 24.57 19.12 -18.05
CA LYS A 408 23.36 19.58 -17.38
C LYS A 408 23.45 19.30 -15.89
N ALA A 409 22.69 20.06 -15.12
CA ALA A 409 22.56 19.82 -13.69
C ALA A 409 21.17 20.15 -13.18
N ILE A 410 20.81 19.57 -12.04
CA ILE A 410 19.60 19.93 -11.30
C ILE A 410 20.02 20.58 -9.99
N PRO A 411 19.74 21.87 -9.77
CA PRO A 411 20.06 22.53 -8.53
C PRO A 411 19.06 22.18 -7.42
N PHE A 412 19.57 21.99 -6.20
CA PHE A 412 18.74 21.85 -5.01
C PHE A 412 19.42 22.48 -3.79
N ILE A 413 18.64 22.81 -2.76
CA ILE A 413 19.11 23.42 -1.52
C ILE A 413 18.81 22.49 -0.36
N ILE A 414 19.77 22.34 0.55
CA ILE A 414 19.56 21.78 1.87
C ILE A 414 19.59 22.92 2.88
N LYS A 415 18.47 23.13 3.60
CA LYS A 415 18.33 24.16 4.63
C LYS A 415 17.77 23.62 5.93
#